data_AF-A0A9P7D393-F1
#
_entry.id   AF-A0A9P7D393-F1
#
_cell.length_a   1.000
_cell.length_b   1.000
_cell.length_c   1.000
_cell.angle_alpha   90.00
_cell.angle_beta   90.00
_cell.angle_gamma   90.00
#
_symmetry.space_group_name_H-M   'P 1'
#
loop_
_entity.id
_entity.type
_entity.pdbx_description
1 polymer ?
#
loop_
_entity_poly.entity_id
_entity_poly.type
_entity_poly.pdbx_seq_one_letter_code
_entity_poly.pdbx_strand_id
1 'polypeptide(L)'
;MTAIDSAKSAYIEEAAHIAETHGHSLKWTHSQLFLKSQMLRQHRSVNSWNAFVRVKHMEANEGHKKGTSSFTEHSRLMLAEKRALNAKVVEARQQKSHAARANSKATRHDMNATFTSMDREWMALCARTGAEGFYVAVRSSIEDLSEPKIFFMQKAENFVQDVLKVEPRHLGLKLKSFINQHMITTRLHPLNKLVSDCRTLIQEELKAIALEHNIKGKVNMNYTNYERNIVDHYGLALVNWPLSGHVRNPSKVGGRAQVQSLLDALKSRSCEWVRLMDEEHVTHMKDNQERHARGELVYVARKARKIAAASQHKSNETVDSSSEDDTSSDSE
;
A
#
# COMPACT_ATOMS: atom_id res chain seq x y z
N MET A 1 -24.91 -10.85 5.58
CA MET A 1 -24.39 -10.07 4.44
C MET A 1 -25.39 -8.97 4.16
N THR A 2 -24.96 -7.70 4.10
CA THR A 2 -25.92 -6.60 3.93
C THR A 2 -26.43 -6.56 2.48
N ALA A 3 -27.64 -6.03 2.24
CA ALA A 3 -28.17 -5.88 0.87
C ALA A 3 -27.22 -5.09 -0.05
N ILE A 4 -26.41 -4.20 0.55
CA ILE A 4 -25.37 -3.44 -0.14
C ILE A 4 -24.23 -4.34 -0.63
N ASP A 5 -23.82 -5.35 0.14
CA ASP A 5 -22.76 -6.29 -0.26
C ASP A 5 -23.22 -7.21 -1.39
N SER A 6 -24.50 -7.61 -1.37
CA SER A 6 -25.11 -8.38 -2.47
C SER A 6 -25.16 -7.55 -3.77
N ALA A 7 -25.58 -6.28 -3.68
CA ALA A 7 -25.60 -5.39 -4.84
C ALA A 7 -24.19 -5.12 -5.42
N LYS A 8 -23.18 -4.96 -4.55
CA LYS A 8 -21.78 -4.83 -4.98
C LYS A 8 -21.27 -6.08 -5.70
N SER A 9 -21.64 -7.26 -5.20
CA SER A 9 -21.20 -8.54 -5.77
C SER A 9 -21.83 -8.76 -7.15
N ALA A 10 -23.14 -8.54 -7.29
CA ALA A 10 -23.84 -8.61 -8.57
C ALA A 10 -23.26 -7.64 -9.61
N TYR A 11 -22.88 -6.43 -9.19
CA TYR A 11 -22.24 -5.46 -10.06
C TYR A 11 -20.86 -5.92 -10.57
N ILE A 12 -20.05 -6.56 -9.72
CA ILE A 12 -18.73 -7.09 -10.10
C ILE A 12 -18.88 -8.24 -11.10
N GLU A 13 -19.84 -9.14 -10.85
CA GLU A 13 -20.15 -10.27 -11.73
C GLU A 13 -20.60 -9.81 -13.12
N GLU A 14 -21.51 -8.84 -13.19
CA GLU A 14 -21.99 -8.28 -14.45
C GLU A 14 -20.86 -7.56 -15.22
N ALA A 15 -20.01 -6.80 -14.52
CA ALA A 15 -18.86 -6.15 -15.13
C ALA A 15 -17.84 -7.15 -15.69
N ALA A 16 -17.66 -8.31 -15.03
CA ALA A 16 -16.82 -9.39 -15.52
C ALA A 16 -17.41 -10.06 -16.76
N HIS A 17 -18.71 -10.35 -16.75
CA HIS A 17 -19.41 -10.92 -17.89
C HIS A 17 -19.32 -10.02 -19.14
N ILE A 18 -19.51 -8.71 -18.97
CA ILE A 18 -19.37 -7.72 -20.06
C ILE A 18 -17.92 -7.69 -20.58
N ALA A 19 -16.94 -7.76 -19.69
CA ALA A 19 -15.52 -7.76 -20.05
C ALA A 19 -15.17 -8.99 -20.92
N GLU A 20 -15.64 -10.17 -20.53
CA GLU A 20 -15.41 -11.42 -21.25
C GLU A 20 -16.13 -11.44 -22.61
N THR A 21 -17.42 -11.07 -22.64
CA THR A 21 -18.25 -11.06 -23.85
C THR A 21 -17.69 -10.15 -24.94
N HIS A 22 -17.09 -9.02 -24.56
CA HIS A 22 -16.59 -8.01 -25.50
C HIS A 22 -15.06 -7.97 -25.63
N GLY A 23 -14.34 -8.91 -25.02
CA GLY A 23 -12.87 -8.98 -25.12
C GLY A 23 -12.16 -7.74 -24.55
N HIS A 24 -12.72 -7.16 -23.49
CA HIS A 24 -12.18 -5.98 -22.83
C HIS A 24 -11.63 -6.33 -21.44
N SER A 25 -10.72 -5.50 -20.91
CA SER A 25 -10.23 -5.73 -19.55
C SER A 25 -11.29 -5.34 -18.52
N LEU A 26 -11.38 -6.08 -17.41
CA LEU A 26 -12.30 -5.78 -16.30
C LEU A 26 -12.15 -4.33 -15.80
N LYS A 27 -10.91 -3.84 -15.73
CA LYS A 27 -10.58 -2.44 -15.39
C LYS A 27 -11.20 -1.43 -16.37
N TRP A 28 -11.13 -1.73 -17.67
CA TRP A 28 -11.75 -0.90 -18.70
C TRP A 28 -13.27 -0.90 -18.57
N THR A 29 -13.89 -2.07 -18.39
CA THR A 29 -15.34 -2.23 -18.26
C THR A 29 -15.88 -1.49 -17.04
N HIS A 30 -15.24 -1.64 -15.87
CA HIS A 30 -15.57 -0.84 -14.69
C HIS A 30 -15.48 0.66 -14.98
N SER A 31 -14.38 1.10 -15.59
CA SER A 31 -14.19 2.52 -15.92
C SER A 31 -15.31 3.06 -16.82
N GLN A 32 -15.75 2.29 -17.83
CA GLN A 32 -16.88 2.68 -18.69
C GLN A 32 -18.20 2.76 -17.94
N LEU A 33 -18.48 1.80 -17.07
CA LEU A 33 -19.70 1.77 -16.27
C LEU A 33 -19.79 2.96 -15.29
N PHE A 34 -18.66 3.35 -14.69
CA PHE A 34 -18.60 4.51 -13.77
C PHE A 34 -18.59 5.86 -14.49
N LEU A 35 -17.88 5.99 -15.63
CA LEU A 35 -17.85 7.23 -16.42
C LEU A 35 -19.23 7.57 -17.03
N LYS A 36 -20.08 6.56 -17.27
CA LYS A 36 -21.47 6.76 -17.71
C LYS A 36 -22.40 7.36 -16.66
N SER A 37 -21.92 7.68 -15.45
CA SER A 37 -22.59 8.64 -14.54
C SER A 37 -22.91 9.98 -15.22
N GLN A 38 -22.20 10.36 -16.30
CA GLN A 38 -22.61 11.46 -17.18
C GLN A 38 -24.04 11.32 -17.74
N MET A 39 -24.60 10.11 -17.86
CA MET A 39 -26.01 9.90 -18.26
C MET A 39 -27.02 10.30 -17.18
N LEU A 40 -26.58 10.44 -15.92
CA LEU A 40 -27.39 10.93 -14.81
C LEU A 40 -27.36 12.47 -14.70
N ARG A 41 -26.40 13.14 -15.35
CA ARG A 41 -26.44 14.61 -15.46
C ARG A 41 -27.60 14.98 -16.37
N GLN A 42 -28.57 15.74 -15.85
CA GLN A 42 -29.65 16.29 -16.67
C GLN A 42 -29.04 17.01 -17.87
N HIS A 43 -29.21 16.41 -19.04
CA HIS A 43 -28.69 17.00 -20.26
C HIS A 43 -29.46 18.29 -20.52
N ARG A 44 -28.76 19.37 -20.86
CA ARG A 44 -29.44 20.62 -21.28
C ARG A 44 -30.45 20.28 -22.38
N SER A 45 -31.69 20.75 -22.18
CA SER A 45 -32.78 20.57 -23.13
C SER A 45 -32.36 21.09 -24.51
N VAL A 46 -32.82 20.41 -25.55
CA VAL A 46 -32.48 20.81 -26.92
C VAL A 46 -33.21 22.10 -27.23
N ASN A 47 -32.47 23.20 -27.32
CA ASN A 47 -33.00 24.46 -27.80
C ASN A 47 -33.08 24.42 -29.34
N SER A 48 -34.27 24.70 -29.88
CA SER A 48 -34.52 24.77 -31.33
C SER A 48 -33.58 25.73 -32.08
N TRP A 49 -33.18 26.84 -31.45
CA TRP A 49 -32.18 27.76 -32.02
C TRP A 49 -30.81 27.07 -32.15
N ASN A 50 -30.35 26.38 -31.11
CA ASN A 50 -29.07 25.67 -31.14
C ASN A 50 -29.08 24.52 -32.15
N ALA A 51 -30.22 23.84 -32.31
CA ALA A 51 -30.37 22.80 -33.32
C ALA A 51 -30.29 23.37 -34.75
N PHE A 52 -30.98 24.48 -35.00
CA PHE A 52 -30.93 25.20 -36.27
C PHE A 52 -29.51 25.70 -36.59
N VAL A 53 -28.86 26.40 -35.67
CA VAL A 53 -27.48 26.90 -35.83
C VAL A 53 -26.52 25.75 -36.13
N ARG A 54 -26.68 24.61 -35.46
CA ARG A 54 -25.83 23.43 -35.69
C ARG A 54 -26.00 22.87 -37.11
N VAL A 55 -27.24 22.74 -37.60
CA VAL A 55 -27.50 22.24 -38.97
C VAL A 55 -26.99 23.23 -40.00
N LYS A 56 -27.27 24.52 -39.84
CA LYS A 56 -26.75 25.55 -40.73
C LYS A 56 -25.23 25.64 -40.75
N HIS A 57 -24.57 25.38 -39.61
CA HIS A 57 -23.12 25.22 -39.58
C HIS A 57 -22.65 23.95 -40.29
N MET A 58 -23.40 22.85 -40.29
CA MET A 58 -23.02 21.67 -41.08
C MET A 58 -23.14 21.96 -42.57
N GLU A 59 -24.26 22.53 -43.00
CA GLU A 59 -24.51 22.97 -44.39
C GLU A 59 -23.44 23.96 -44.87
N ALA A 60 -23.11 24.97 -44.08
CA ALA A 60 -22.10 25.97 -44.44
C ALA A 60 -20.66 25.45 -44.42
N ASN A 61 -20.38 24.35 -43.70
CA ASN A 61 -19.06 23.72 -43.65
C ASN A 61 -18.91 22.55 -44.64
N GLU A 62 -19.96 22.18 -45.38
CA GLU A 62 -19.80 21.29 -46.55
C GLU A 62 -18.99 22.05 -47.63
N GLY A 63 -17.70 21.74 -47.70
CA GLY A 63 -16.78 22.23 -48.73
C GLY A 63 -15.91 23.45 -48.39
N HIS A 64 -16.00 24.05 -47.19
CA HIS A 64 -15.24 25.27 -46.84
C HIS A 64 -14.47 25.17 -45.51
N LYS A 65 -13.33 25.89 -45.40
CA LYS A 65 -12.57 26.03 -44.15
C LYS A 65 -13.32 26.99 -43.20
N LYS A 66 -13.55 26.54 -41.96
CA LYS A 66 -14.34 27.21 -40.91
C LYS A 66 -14.07 28.72 -40.80
N GLY A 67 -15.13 29.52 -40.98
CA GLY A 67 -15.13 30.93 -40.59
C GLY A 67 -16.28 31.73 -41.18
N THR A 68 -17.12 32.25 -40.29
CA THR A 68 -18.19 33.26 -40.52
C THR A 68 -19.49 32.74 -41.14
N SER A 69 -20.55 32.73 -40.33
CA SER A 69 -21.92 32.64 -40.83
C SER A 69 -22.81 33.49 -39.93
N SER A 70 -23.51 34.46 -40.52
CA SER A 70 -24.57 35.24 -39.88
C SER A 70 -25.91 34.59 -40.21
N PHE A 71 -26.74 34.32 -39.20
CA PHE A 71 -28.01 33.62 -39.38
C PHE A 71 -29.17 34.49 -38.86
N THR A 72 -29.95 35.07 -39.77
CA THR A 72 -31.15 35.87 -39.48
C THR A 72 -32.46 35.11 -39.72
N GLU A 73 -32.41 33.84 -40.12
CA GLU A 73 -33.53 33.14 -40.75
C GLU A 73 -34.36 32.22 -39.81
N HIS A 74 -33.95 32.04 -38.56
CA HIS A 74 -34.62 31.11 -37.64
C HIS A 74 -36.09 31.45 -37.33
N SER A 75 -36.45 32.73 -37.35
CA SER A 75 -37.80 33.20 -37.02
C SER A 75 -38.85 32.74 -38.04
N ARG A 76 -38.44 32.29 -39.23
CA ARG A 76 -39.33 31.81 -40.29
C ARG A 76 -39.60 30.29 -40.27
N LEU A 77 -38.90 29.54 -39.41
CA LEU A 77 -39.06 28.08 -39.36
C LEU A 77 -40.40 27.69 -38.77
N MET A 78 -41.09 26.77 -39.45
CA MET A 78 -42.32 26.18 -38.94
C MET A 78 -42.05 25.29 -37.72
N LEU A 79 -43.07 25.12 -36.87
CA LEU A 79 -42.98 24.31 -35.65
C LEU A 79 -42.57 22.84 -35.95
N ALA A 80 -43.02 22.30 -37.09
CA ALA A 80 -42.66 20.95 -37.53
C ALA A 80 -41.16 20.83 -37.86
N GLU A 81 -40.58 21.83 -38.53
CA GLU A 81 -39.16 21.87 -38.88
C GLU A 81 -38.28 22.00 -37.64
N LYS A 82 -38.70 22.83 -36.68
CA LYS A 82 -38.01 22.96 -35.37
C LYS A 82 -37.99 21.62 -34.62
N ARG A 83 -39.08 20.86 -34.65
CA ARG A 83 -39.15 19.52 -34.02
C ARG A 83 -38.25 18.51 -34.74
N ALA A 84 -38.25 18.51 -36.07
CA ALA A 84 -37.39 17.63 -36.87
C ALA A 84 -35.89 17.92 -36.61
N LEU A 85 -35.51 19.19 -36.55
CA LEU A 85 -34.15 19.61 -36.19
C LEU A 85 -33.75 19.14 -34.79
N ASN A 86 -34.65 19.28 -33.82
CA ASN A 86 -34.41 18.80 -32.46
C ASN A 86 -34.23 17.28 -32.42
N ALA A 87 -35.06 16.52 -33.14
CA ALA A 87 -34.96 15.06 -33.21
C ALA A 87 -33.60 14.62 -33.78
N LYS A 88 -33.15 15.22 -34.89
CA LYS A 88 -31.81 14.97 -35.47
C LYS A 88 -30.68 15.24 -34.47
N VAL A 89 -30.81 16.28 -33.65
CA VAL A 89 -29.82 16.59 -32.59
C VAL A 89 -29.84 15.56 -31.47
N VAL A 90 -31.00 15.08 -31.06
CA VAL A 90 -31.15 14.02 -30.04
C VAL A 90 -30.54 12.71 -30.55
N GLU A 91 -30.87 12.31 -31.76
CA GLU A 91 -30.35 11.09 -32.39
C GLU A 91 -28.81 11.16 -32.53
N ALA A 92 -28.28 12.28 -33.01
CA ALA A 92 -26.83 12.49 -33.09
C ALA A 92 -26.15 12.53 -31.70
N ARG A 93 -26.86 12.90 -30.63
CA ARG A 93 -26.35 12.80 -29.24
C ARG A 93 -26.34 11.36 -28.76
N GLN A 94 -27.40 10.60 -29.04
CA GLN A 94 -27.50 9.18 -28.69
C GLN A 94 -26.41 8.37 -29.39
N GLN A 95 -26.25 8.52 -30.71
CA GLN A 95 -25.19 7.86 -31.49
C GLN A 95 -23.77 8.18 -30.97
N LYS A 96 -23.51 9.44 -30.56
CA LYS A 96 -22.22 9.83 -29.96
C LYS A 96 -21.97 9.24 -28.58
N SER A 97 -23.02 9.03 -27.78
CA SER A 97 -22.88 8.40 -26.46
C SER A 97 -22.42 6.93 -26.55
N HIS A 98 -22.78 6.23 -27.64
CA HIS A 98 -22.35 4.86 -27.88
C HIS A 98 -20.89 4.75 -28.38
N ALA A 99 -20.35 5.81 -28.99
CA ALA A 99 -19.01 5.80 -29.59
C ALA A 99 -17.91 6.41 -28.68
N ALA A 100 -18.23 6.87 -27.48
CA ALA A 100 -17.29 7.55 -26.61
C ALA A 100 -16.30 6.55 -25.98
N ARG A 101 -15.17 6.32 -26.65
CA ARG A 101 -14.01 5.66 -26.04
C ARG A 101 -13.45 6.57 -24.94
N ALA A 102 -13.36 6.09 -23.70
CA ALA A 102 -12.65 6.81 -22.65
C ALA A 102 -11.14 6.78 -22.93
N ASN A 103 -10.65 7.80 -23.62
CA ASN A 103 -9.22 8.09 -23.70
C ASN A 103 -8.74 8.58 -22.32
N SER A 104 -7.53 8.20 -21.88
CA SER A 104 -6.90 8.70 -20.65
C SER A 104 -6.91 10.23 -20.56
N LYS A 105 -6.78 10.93 -21.70
CA LYS A 105 -6.93 12.38 -21.79
C LYS A 105 -8.35 12.85 -21.47
N ALA A 106 -9.37 12.17 -21.99
CA ALA A 106 -10.77 12.49 -21.75
C ALA A 106 -11.13 12.26 -20.27
N THR A 107 -10.68 11.15 -19.69
CA THR A 107 -10.83 10.87 -18.24
C THR A 107 -10.19 11.96 -17.39
N ARG A 108 -8.97 12.42 -17.74
CA ARG A 108 -8.32 13.52 -17.03
C ARG A 108 -9.10 14.84 -17.11
N HIS A 109 -9.62 15.18 -18.30
CA HIS A 109 -10.43 16.38 -18.47
C HIS A 109 -11.73 16.30 -17.66
N ASP A 110 -12.39 15.15 -17.65
CA ASP A 110 -13.62 14.93 -16.89
C ASP A 110 -13.38 15.03 -15.37
N MET A 111 -12.30 14.43 -14.89
CA MET A 111 -11.86 14.57 -13.50
C MET A 111 -11.59 16.02 -13.13
N ASN A 112 -10.79 16.74 -13.94
CA ASN A 112 -10.48 18.15 -13.69
C ASN A 112 -11.74 19.01 -13.68
N ALA A 113 -12.65 18.82 -14.64
CA ALA A 113 -13.91 19.55 -14.70
C ALA A 113 -14.78 19.28 -13.46
N THR A 114 -14.84 18.03 -13.01
CA THR A 114 -15.59 17.64 -11.81
C THR A 114 -14.97 18.24 -10.55
N PHE A 115 -13.65 18.19 -10.40
CA PHE A 115 -12.96 18.84 -9.28
C PHE A 115 -13.13 20.36 -9.28
N THR A 116 -13.13 21.01 -10.44
CA THR A 116 -13.43 22.45 -10.52
C THR A 116 -14.87 22.75 -10.08
N SER A 117 -15.83 21.87 -10.35
CA SER A 117 -17.20 22.01 -9.81
C SER A 117 -17.21 21.85 -8.29
N MET A 118 -16.53 20.81 -7.78
CA MET A 118 -16.40 20.58 -6.34
C MET A 118 -15.73 21.75 -5.62
N ASP A 119 -14.67 22.33 -6.18
CA ASP A 119 -14.00 23.52 -5.63
C ASP A 119 -15.01 24.66 -5.44
N ARG A 120 -15.86 24.91 -6.45
CA ARG A 120 -16.88 25.97 -6.39
C ARG A 120 -17.96 25.67 -5.36
N GLU A 121 -18.48 24.45 -5.35
CA GLU A 121 -19.52 24.03 -4.41
C GLU A 121 -19.01 24.06 -2.96
N TRP A 122 -17.77 23.62 -2.74
CA TRP A 122 -17.13 23.64 -1.44
C TRP A 122 -16.87 25.07 -0.96
N MET A 123 -16.32 25.94 -1.81
CA MET A 123 -16.17 27.36 -1.49
C MET A 123 -17.52 28.02 -1.16
N ALA A 124 -18.57 27.72 -1.93
CA ALA A 124 -19.91 28.25 -1.67
C ALA A 124 -20.51 27.72 -0.36
N LEU A 125 -20.31 26.44 -0.03
CA LEU A 125 -20.74 25.87 1.23
C LEU A 125 -20.11 26.60 2.41
N CYS A 126 -18.79 26.71 2.40
CA CYS A 126 -18.02 27.34 3.47
C CYS A 126 -18.34 28.83 3.62
N ALA A 127 -18.56 29.55 2.53
CA ALA A 127 -19.02 30.94 2.58
C ALA A 127 -20.40 31.09 3.27
N ARG A 128 -21.30 30.11 3.12
CA ARG A 128 -22.64 30.15 3.74
C ARG A 128 -22.67 29.67 5.18
N THR A 129 -21.85 28.69 5.55
CA THR A 129 -21.93 28.02 6.85
C THR A 129 -20.79 28.36 7.80
N GLY A 130 -19.73 29.01 7.30
CA GLY A 130 -18.49 29.20 8.06
C GLY A 130 -17.71 27.89 8.28
N ALA A 131 -18.08 26.81 7.58
CA ALA A 131 -17.33 25.55 7.64
C ALA A 131 -15.91 25.75 7.08
N GLU A 132 -14.94 25.06 7.67
CA GLU A 132 -13.55 25.06 7.24
C GLU A 132 -13.14 23.62 6.93
N GLY A 133 -12.34 23.42 5.89
CA GLY A 133 -11.92 22.07 5.55
C GLY A 133 -10.97 22.01 4.37
N PHE A 134 -10.59 20.77 4.05
CA PHE A 134 -9.74 20.45 2.92
C PHE A 134 -10.12 19.09 2.37
N TYR A 135 -9.73 18.82 1.13
CA TYR A 135 -9.83 17.48 0.57
C TYR A 135 -8.60 17.15 -0.27
N VAL A 136 -8.26 15.87 -0.29
CA VAL A 136 -7.18 15.30 -1.09
C VAL A 136 -7.76 14.13 -1.86
N ALA A 137 -7.63 14.17 -3.18
CA ALA A 137 -8.09 13.09 -4.06
C ALA A 137 -6.94 12.54 -4.90
N VAL A 138 -6.81 11.23 -4.89
CA VAL A 138 -5.72 10.51 -5.56
C VAL A 138 -6.27 9.35 -6.38
N ARG A 139 -5.69 9.10 -7.56
CA ARG A 139 -6.00 7.91 -8.37
C ARG A 139 -5.14 6.74 -7.92
N SER A 140 -5.74 5.57 -7.78
CA SER A 140 -5.09 4.30 -7.42
C SER A 140 -4.39 3.59 -8.60
N SER A 141 -4.53 4.11 -9.82
CA SER A 141 -3.98 3.49 -11.03
C SER A 141 -2.48 3.78 -11.15
N ILE A 142 -1.67 2.73 -11.24
CA ILE A 142 -0.19 2.80 -11.37
C ILE A 142 0.22 3.42 -12.72
N GLU A 143 -0.59 3.22 -13.75
CA GLU A 143 -0.34 3.73 -15.11
C GLU A 143 -0.56 5.25 -15.20
N ASP A 144 -1.33 5.82 -14.27
CA ASP A 144 -1.71 7.23 -14.30
C ASP A 144 -0.79 8.05 -13.38
N LEU A 145 0.21 8.70 -13.97
CA LEU A 145 1.08 9.67 -13.29
C LEU A 145 0.36 10.99 -12.93
N SER A 146 -0.98 11.01 -12.84
CA SER A 146 -1.72 12.22 -12.48
C SER A 146 -1.33 12.71 -11.07
N GLU A 147 -1.06 13.99 -10.94
CA GLU A 147 -0.83 14.63 -9.65
C GLU A 147 -2.08 14.51 -8.74
N PRO A 148 -1.90 14.36 -7.42
CA PRO A 148 -3.01 14.48 -6.47
C PRO A 148 -3.78 15.79 -6.69
N LYS A 149 -5.11 15.72 -6.71
CA LYS A 149 -5.93 16.93 -6.61
C LYS A 149 -6.01 17.29 -5.14
N ILE A 150 -5.64 18.53 -4.85
CA ILE A 150 -5.55 19.05 -3.50
C ILE A 150 -6.34 20.35 -3.44
N PHE A 151 -7.15 20.50 -2.41
CA PHE A 151 -7.86 21.74 -2.09
C PHE A 151 -7.77 21.97 -0.59
N PHE A 152 -7.41 23.20 -0.20
CA PHE A 152 -7.32 23.62 1.19
C PHE A 152 -7.96 24.99 1.36
N MET A 153 -8.64 25.17 2.49
CA MET A 153 -8.93 26.50 3.04
C MET A 153 -7.81 26.96 3.94
N GLN A 154 -7.68 28.27 4.13
CA GLN A 154 -6.55 28.85 4.86
C GLN A 154 -6.36 28.25 6.26
N LYS A 155 -7.44 28.11 7.05
CA LYS A 155 -7.32 27.55 8.40
C LYS A 155 -7.00 26.05 8.40
N ALA A 156 -7.56 25.33 7.44
CA ALA A 156 -7.28 23.91 7.25
C ALA A 156 -5.84 23.66 6.77
N GLU A 157 -5.31 24.54 5.92
CA GLU A 157 -3.91 24.51 5.50
C GLU A 157 -2.98 24.77 6.69
N ASN A 158 -3.25 25.81 7.46
CA ASN A 158 -2.50 26.12 8.67
C ASN A 158 -2.55 24.94 9.65
N PHE A 159 -3.70 24.27 9.83
CA PHE A 159 -3.77 23.07 10.66
C PHE A 159 -2.82 21.96 10.15
N VAL A 160 -2.80 21.69 8.84
CA VAL A 160 -1.93 20.66 8.28
C VAL A 160 -0.44 21.04 8.40
N GLN A 161 -0.10 22.31 8.18
CA GLN A 161 1.29 22.76 8.29
C GLN A 161 1.74 22.89 9.76
N ASP A 162 0.94 23.50 10.62
CA ASP A 162 1.32 23.87 11.98
C ASP A 162 1.07 22.77 12.99
N VAL A 163 0.01 21.96 12.82
CA VAL A 163 -0.33 20.87 13.75
C VAL A 163 0.22 19.54 13.26
N LEU A 164 -0.07 19.18 12.00
CA LEU A 164 0.43 17.91 11.46
C LEU A 164 1.91 17.97 11.05
N LYS A 165 2.49 19.17 10.95
CA LYS A 165 3.89 19.38 10.52
C LYS A 165 4.17 18.73 9.16
N VAL A 166 3.20 18.79 8.24
CA VAL A 166 3.33 18.29 6.87
C VAL A 166 2.93 19.38 5.89
N GLU A 167 3.70 19.56 4.82
CA GLU A 167 3.29 20.44 3.72
C GLU A 167 2.11 19.80 2.96
N PRO A 168 1.03 20.53 2.63
CA PRO A 168 -0.13 20.05 1.88
C PRO A 168 0.17 19.13 0.69
N ARG A 169 1.16 19.48 -0.15
CA ARG A 169 1.56 18.65 -1.30
C ARG A 169 2.15 17.32 -0.85
N HIS A 170 3.02 17.34 0.17
CA HIS A 170 3.58 16.13 0.76
C HIS A 170 2.49 15.23 1.37
N LEU A 171 1.42 15.79 1.95
CA LEU A 171 0.29 15.00 2.43
C LEU A 171 -0.38 14.25 1.26
N GLY A 172 -0.63 14.93 0.14
CA GLY A 172 -1.19 14.31 -1.07
C GLY A 172 -0.29 13.23 -1.65
N LEU A 173 1.03 13.45 -1.68
CA LEU A 173 2.01 12.47 -2.15
C LEU A 173 2.12 11.27 -1.20
N LYS A 174 2.06 11.48 0.13
CA LYS A 174 2.02 10.41 1.12
C LYS A 174 0.78 9.53 0.95
N LEU A 175 -0.39 10.14 0.76
CA LEU A 175 -1.62 9.40 0.48
C LEU A 175 -1.52 8.60 -0.82
N LYS A 176 -0.94 9.19 -1.88
CA LYS A 176 -0.69 8.49 -3.16
C LYS A 176 0.25 7.32 -3.02
N SER A 177 1.37 7.53 -2.32
CA SER A 177 2.33 6.47 -2.02
C SER A 177 1.65 5.35 -1.24
N PHE A 178 0.86 5.67 -0.22
CA PHE A 178 0.14 4.69 0.58
C PHE A 178 -0.86 3.88 -0.24
N ILE A 179 -1.70 4.52 -1.05
CA ILE A 179 -2.71 3.82 -1.89
C ILE A 179 -2.01 2.92 -2.92
N ASN A 180 -0.98 3.44 -3.60
CA ASN A 180 -0.22 2.65 -4.57
C ASN A 180 0.54 1.51 -3.88
N GLN A 181 1.10 1.78 -2.69
CA GLN A 181 1.74 0.77 -1.87
C GLN A 181 0.74 -0.30 -1.44
N HIS A 182 -0.51 0.01 -1.09
CA HIS A 182 -1.54 -0.99 -0.76
C HIS A 182 -1.92 -1.90 -1.94
N MET A 183 -1.86 -1.37 -3.17
CA MET A 183 -2.00 -2.16 -4.39
C MET A 183 -0.77 -3.04 -4.67
N ILE A 184 0.41 -2.65 -4.19
CA ILE A 184 1.66 -3.43 -4.31
C ILE A 184 1.83 -4.41 -3.13
N THR A 185 1.40 -4.06 -1.90
CA THR A 185 1.58 -4.83 -0.67
C THR A 185 0.54 -5.91 -0.47
N THR A 186 -0.58 -5.88 -1.22
CA THR A 186 -1.36 -7.10 -1.47
C THR A 186 -0.53 -8.16 -2.21
N ARG A 187 0.69 -7.84 -2.67
CA ARG A 187 1.63 -8.83 -3.21
C ARG A 187 3.02 -8.85 -2.58
N LEU A 188 3.53 -7.81 -1.90
CA LEU A 188 4.92 -7.85 -1.40
C LEU A 188 5.18 -7.10 -0.06
N HIS A 189 5.15 -7.78 1.10
CA HIS A 189 5.77 -7.27 2.34
C HIS A 189 7.27 -6.99 2.16
N PRO A 190 7.88 -5.93 2.72
CA PRO A 190 9.34 -5.77 2.68
C PRO A 190 10.08 -7.03 3.16
N LEU A 191 11.19 -7.41 2.52
CA LEU A 191 11.91 -8.66 2.86
C LEU A 191 12.27 -8.74 4.34
N ASN A 192 12.71 -7.62 4.92
CA ASN A 192 13.04 -7.53 6.34
C ASN A 192 11.84 -7.85 7.24
N LYS A 193 10.63 -7.46 6.83
CA LYS A 193 9.40 -7.76 7.55
C LYS A 193 9.08 -9.25 7.45
N LEU A 194 9.17 -9.85 6.26
CA LEU A 194 8.98 -11.31 6.09
C LEU A 194 9.95 -12.12 6.95
N VAL A 195 11.24 -11.73 6.96
CA VAL A 195 12.27 -12.36 7.80
C VAL A 195 11.94 -12.19 9.29
N SER A 196 11.47 -11.01 9.69
CA SER A 196 11.04 -10.75 11.07
C SER A 196 9.86 -11.64 11.46
N ASP A 197 8.82 -11.69 10.62
CA ASP A 197 7.60 -12.46 10.86
C ASP A 197 7.93 -13.97 10.98
N CYS A 198 8.79 -14.51 10.11
CA CYS A 198 9.25 -15.90 10.22
C CYS A 198 9.98 -16.16 11.56
N ARG A 199 10.88 -15.27 11.97
CA ARG A 199 11.63 -15.44 13.23
C ARG A 199 10.70 -15.39 14.45
N THR A 200 9.73 -14.50 14.43
CA THR A 200 8.74 -14.36 15.50
C THR A 200 7.91 -15.64 15.61
N LEU A 201 7.35 -16.14 14.50
CA LEU A 201 6.55 -17.36 14.49
C LEU A 201 7.35 -18.57 14.98
N ILE A 202 8.55 -18.82 14.43
CA ILE A 202 9.41 -19.93 14.86
C ILE A 202 9.68 -19.86 16.37
N GLN A 203 9.95 -18.66 16.90
CA GLN A 203 10.27 -18.48 18.31
C GLN A 203 9.03 -18.58 19.23
N GLU A 204 7.87 -18.13 18.78
CA GLU A 204 6.61 -18.23 19.52
C GLU A 204 6.15 -19.69 19.60
N GLU A 205 6.19 -20.43 18.49
CA GLU A 205 5.85 -21.85 18.47
C GLU A 205 6.83 -22.69 19.30
N LEU A 206 8.13 -22.39 19.22
CA LEU A 206 9.13 -23.06 20.06
C LEU A 206 8.82 -22.88 21.56
N LYS A 207 8.41 -21.67 21.96
CA LYS A 207 8.03 -21.40 23.36
C LYS A 207 6.75 -22.12 23.75
N ALA A 208 5.77 -22.19 22.84
CA ALA A 208 4.51 -22.88 23.07
C ALA A 208 4.74 -24.37 23.35
N ILE A 209 5.51 -25.04 22.51
CA ILE A 209 5.82 -26.47 22.68
C ILE A 209 6.73 -26.73 23.89
N ALA A 210 7.71 -25.85 24.14
CA ALA A 210 8.53 -25.97 25.35
C ALA A 210 7.69 -25.86 26.63
N LEU A 211 6.65 -25.01 26.63
CA LEU A 211 5.72 -24.87 27.75
C LEU A 211 4.81 -26.10 27.88
N GLU A 212 4.29 -26.61 26.75
CA GLU A 212 3.45 -27.81 26.70
C GLU A 212 4.15 -29.05 27.30
N HIS A 213 5.44 -29.22 27.01
CA HIS A 213 6.24 -30.33 27.55
C HIS A 213 6.98 -30.00 28.86
N ASN A 214 6.59 -28.91 29.54
CA ASN A 214 7.11 -28.51 30.85
C ASN A 214 8.65 -28.37 30.92
N ILE A 215 9.26 -27.88 29.83
CA ILE A 215 10.70 -27.63 29.75
C ILE A 215 11.03 -26.38 30.57
N LYS A 216 11.87 -26.55 31.61
CA LYS A 216 12.22 -25.46 32.53
C LYS A 216 13.21 -24.50 31.88
N GLY A 217 12.88 -23.21 31.88
CA GLY A 217 13.77 -22.12 31.50
C GLY A 217 13.36 -21.38 30.22
N LYS A 218 14.10 -20.31 29.90
CA LYS A 218 13.83 -19.49 28.71
C LYS A 218 14.47 -20.12 27.48
N VAL A 219 13.68 -20.87 26.71
CA VAL A 219 14.11 -21.44 25.43
C VAL A 219 14.14 -20.36 24.35
N ASN A 220 15.33 -20.03 23.85
CA ASN A 220 15.52 -19.11 22.73
C ASN A 220 16.10 -19.86 21.54
N MET A 221 15.61 -19.54 20.35
CA MET A 221 16.03 -20.18 19.10
C MET A 221 17.51 -19.89 18.81
N ASN A 222 18.29 -20.94 18.52
CA ASN A 222 19.69 -20.84 18.15
C ASN A 222 19.93 -21.47 16.78
N TYR A 223 19.95 -20.65 15.72
CA TYR A 223 20.15 -21.15 14.36
C TYR A 223 21.58 -21.63 14.06
N THR A 224 22.59 -21.15 14.79
CA THR A 224 24.00 -21.50 14.52
C THR A 224 24.35 -22.87 15.10
N ASN A 225 23.82 -23.17 16.28
CA ASN A 225 24.00 -24.43 16.99
C ASN A 225 22.63 -25.07 17.23
N TYR A 226 21.83 -25.17 16.16
CA TYR A 226 20.46 -25.68 16.21
C TYR A 226 20.43 -27.11 16.74
N GLU A 227 21.21 -28.00 16.11
CA GLU A 227 21.31 -29.40 16.50
C GLU A 227 21.67 -29.54 17.99
N ARG A 228 22.74 -28.88 18.44
CA ARG A 228 23.20 -29.01 19.84
C ARG A 228 22.26 -28.39 20.87
N ASN A 229 21.82 -27.16 20.63
CA ASN A 229 21.17 -26.36 21.67
C ASN A 229 19.65 -26.46 21.64
N ILE A 230 19.08 -26.99 20.56
CA ILE A 230 17.64 -27.16 20.41
C ILE A 230 17.30 -28.64 20.35
N VAL A 231 17.85 -29.36 19.37
CA VAL A 231 17.53 -30.78 19.16
C VAL A 231 18.11 -31.62 20.29
N ASP A 232 19.43 -31.71 20.44
CA ASP A 232 20.07 -32.59 21.44
C ASP A 232 19.76 -32.19 22.90
N HIS A 233 19.54 -30.90 23.17
CA HIS A 233 19.35 -30.39 24.53
C HIS A 233 17.89 -30.48 25.01
N TYR A 234 16.93 -30.18 24.14
CA TYR A 234 15.50 -30.16 24.50
C TYR A 234 14.69 -31.28 23.84
N GLY A 235 15.30 -32.01 22.90
CA GLY A 235 14.63 -33.01 22.08
C GLY A 235 13.47 -32.43 21.27
N LEU A 236 13.58 -31.16 20.87
CA LEU A 236 12.62 -30.47 20.02
C LEU A 236 13.21 -30.29 18.63
N ALA A 237 12.47 -30.69 17.60
CA ALA A 237 12.88 -30.55 16.21
C ALA A 237 11.80 -29.83 15.39
N LEU A 238 12.25 -28.94 14.50
CA LEU A 238 11.42 -28.31 13.49
C LEU A 238 11.36 -29.24 12.27
N VAL A 239 10.24 -29.92 12.08
CA VAL A 239 10.05 -30.91 11.01
C VAL A 239 9.46 -30.28 9.75
N ASN A 240 9.61 -30.96 8.62
CA ASN A 240 9.06 -30.54 7.32
C ASN A 240 9.51 -29.14 6.88
N TRP A 241 10.77 -28.80 7.17
CA TRP A 241 11.37 -27.55 6.72
C TRP A 241 11.30 -27.46 5.18
N PRO A 242 10.66 -26.42 4.61
CA PRO A 242 10.26 -26.40 3.20
C PRO A 242 11.42 -26.15 2.22
N LEU A 243 12.63 -25.93 2.73
CA LEU A 243 13.79 -25.55 1.92
C LEU A 243 14.81 -26.69 1.95
N SER A 244 15.47 -26.93 0.81
CA SER A 244 16.50 -27.95 0.71
C SER A 244 17.65 -27.67 1.71
N GLY A 245 17.91 -28.62 2.60
CA GLY A 245 19.02 -28.58 3.55
C GLY A 245 18.57 -28.45 5.02
N HIS A 246 19.48 -27.99 5.87
CA HIS A 246 19.26 -27.85 7.32
C HIS A 246 18.53 -26.55 7.68
N VAL A 247 17.94 -26.52 8.88
CA VAL A 247 17.32 -25.32 9.46
C VAL A 247 18.33 -24.19 9.55
N ARG A 248 17.99 -23.03 8.98
CA ARG A 248 18.86 -21.85 8.94
C ARG A 248 18.10 -20.62 9.40
N ASN A 249 18.84 -19.59 9.81
CA ASN A 249 18.24 -18.30 10.12
C ASN A 249 17.47 -17.77 8.90
N PRO A 250 16.21 -17.32 9.04
CA PRO A 250 15.43 -16.79 7.92
C PRO A 250 16.11 -15.68 7.11
N SER A 251 17.04 -14.91 7.70
CA SER A 251 17.83 -13.91 6.94
C SER A 251 18.92 -14.49 6.04
N LYS A 252 19.25 -15.78 6.22
CA LYS A 252 20.29 -16.52 5.46
C LYS A 252 19.69 -17.62 4.59
N VAL A 253 18.36 -17.76 4.59
CA VAL A 253 17.62 -18.74 3.79
C VAL A 253 17.73 -18.44 2.29
N GLY A 254 17.81 -17.15 1.93
CA GLY A 254 18.08 -16.70 0.57
C GLY A 254 17.11 -15.61 0.10
N GLY A 255 16.64 -15.73 -1.14
CA GLY A 255 15.82 -14.72 -1.80
C GLY A 255 14.39 -14.65 -1.26
N ARG A 256 13.67 -13.60 -1.66
CA ARG A 256 12.30 -13.33 -1.21
C ARG A 256 11.35 -14.53 -1.34
N ALA A 257 11.39 -15.23 -2.47
CA ALA A 257 10.50 -16.36 -2.73
C ALA A 257 10.68 -17.48 -1.68
N GLN A 258 11.92 -17.73 -1.26
CA GLN A 258 12.23 -18.76 -0.27
C GLN A 258 11.74 -18.36 1.13
N VAL A 259 11.90 -17.10 1.52
CA VAL A 259 11.39 -16.60 2.81
C VAL A 259 9.86 -16.60 2.83
N GLN A 260 9.21 -16.28 1.71
CA GLN A 260 7.75 -16.35 1.59
C GLN A 260 7.25 -17.79 1.71
N SER A 261 7.87 -18.73 0.98
CA SER A 261 7.54 -20.15 1.08
C SER A 261 7.70 -20.70 2.50
N LEU A 262 8.72 -20.23 3.24
CA LEU A 262 8.88 -20.57 4.65
C LEU A 262 7.75 -20.01 5.52
N LEU A 263 7.39 -18.74 5.32
CA LEU A 263 6.29 -18.12 6.06
C LEU A 263 4.96 -18.84 5.83
N ASP A 264 4.69 -19.22 4.58
CA ASP A 264 3.46 -19.92 4.21
C ASP A 264 3.43 -21.33 4.81
N ALA A 265 4.57 -22.04 4.84
CA ALA A 265 4.70 -23.35 5.48
C ALA A 265 4.45 -23.30 7.00
N LEU A 266 5.00 -22.29 7.69
CA LEU A 266 4.75 -22.08 9.13
C LEU A 266 3.28 -21.79 9.40
N LYS A 267 2.67 -20.87 8.62
CA LYS A 267 1.24 -20.51 8.79
C LYS A 267 0.28 -21.65 8.48
N SER A 268 0.60 -22.47 7.49
CA SER A 268 -0.20 -23.64 7.11
C SER A 268 0.05 -24.86 8.01
N ARG A 269 0.95 -24.74 9.01
CA ARG A 269 1.44 -25.84 9.85
C ARG A 269 2.04 -26.99 9.05
N SER A 270 2.48 -26.74 7.82
CA SER A 270 3.22 -27.74 7.05
C SER A 270 4.67 -27.84 7.52
N CYS A 271 5.18 -26.84 8.23
CA CYS A 271 6.45 -26.83 8.95
C CYS A 271 6.15 -26.49 10.41
N GLU A 272 6.43 -27.40 11.34
CA GLU A 272 6.04 -27.25 12.74
C GLU A 272 7.08 -27.84 13.69
N TRP A 273 7.02 -27.42 14.94
CA TRP A 273 7.84 -27.99 16.00
C TRP A 273 7.23 -29.29 16.50
N VAL A 274 8.06 -30.29 16.75
CA VAL A 274 7.66 -31.59 17.29
C VAL A 274 8.64 -32.00 18.38
N ARG A 275 8.13 -32.62 19.45
CA ARG A 275 8.95 -33.30 20.46
C ARG A 275 9.34 -34.68 19.93
N LEU A 276 10.64 -34.91 19.78
CA LEU A 276 11.18 -36.22 19.44
C LEU A 276 10.92 -37.21 20.57
N MET A 277 10.49 -38.42 20.25
CA MET A 277 10.40 -39.50 21.23
C MET A 277 11.80 -39.84 21.75
N ASP A 278 11.93 -40.40 22.95
CA ASP A 278 13.23 -40.61 23.57
C ASP A 278 14.16 -41.51 22.72
N GLU A 279 13.60 -42.51 22.03
CA GLU A 279 14.35 -43.38 21.11
C GLU A 279 14.82 -42.64 19.84
N GLU A 280 13.93 -41.81 19.26
CA GLU A 280 14.24 -40.98 18.09
C GLU A 280 15.29 -39.92 18.43
N HIS A 281 15.17 -39.33 19.62
CA HIS A 281 16.10 -38.32 20.13
C HIS A 281 17.50 -38.90 20.32
N VAL A 282 17.63 -40.09 20.94
CA VAL A 282 18.92 -40.78 21.09
C VAL A 282 19.52 -41.14 19.73
N THR A 283 18.69 -41.61 18.79
CA THR A 283 19.13 -41.92 17.43
C THR A 283 19.63 -40.68 16.71
N HIS A 284 18.93 -39.56 16.83
CA HIS A 284 19.30 -38.28 16.25
C HIS A 284 20.60 -37.73 16.83
N MET A 285 20.78 -37.85 18.16
CA MET A 285 22.04 -37.48 18.81
C MET A 285 23.22 -38.30 18.29
N LYS A 286 23.02 -39.62 18.09
CA LYS A 286 24.06 -40.50 17.56
C LYS A 286 24.43 -40.13 16.11
N ASP A 287 23.45 -39.90 15.24
CA ASP A 287 23.72 -39.46 13.86
C ASP A 287 24.44 -38.10 13.83
N ASN A 288 24.02 -37.15 14.67
CA ASN A 288 24.69 -35.85 14.80
C ASN A 288 26.16 -36.00 15.22
N GLN A 289 26.46 -36.92 16.15
CA GLN A 289 27.83 -37.23 16.57
C GLN A 289 28.64 -37.89 15.45
N GLU A 290 28.06 -38.84 14.71
CA GLU A 290 28.72 -39.49 13.58
C GLU A 290 29.02 -38.50 12.45
N ARG A 291 28.08 -37.63 12.11
CA ARG A 291 28.27 -36.53 11.16
C ARG A 291 29.38 -35.58 11.60
N HIS A 292 29.42 -35.24 12.88
CA HIS A 292 30.50 -34.43 13.41
C HIS A 292 31.87 -35.13 13.33
N ALA A 293 31.92 -36.44 13.62
CA ALA A 293 33.14 -37.25 13.49
C ALA A 293 33.61 -37.38 12.04
N ARG A 294 32.69 -37.39 11.07
CA ARG A 294 32.99 -37.31 9.62
C ARG A 294 33.51 -35.93 9.17
N GLY A 295 33.56 -34.95 10.08
CA GLY A 295 34.04 -33.60 9.79
C GLY A 295 32.97 -32.63 9.30
N GLU A 296 31.68 -33.00 9.35
CA GLU A 296 30.61 -32.03 9.09
C GLU A 296 30.52 -31.01 10.24
N LEU A 297 30.27 -29.74 9.88
CA LEU A 297 30.11 -28.64 10.83
C LEU A 297 28.73 -28.66 11.52
N VAL A 298 28.43 -29.75 12.23
CA VAL A 298 27.20 -29.93 13.03
C VAL A 298 27.25 -29.07 14.29
N TYR A 299 28.41 -29.01 14.94
CA TYR A 299 28.64 -28.24 16.15
C TYR A 299 29.65 -27.12 15.92
N VAL A 300 29.22 -25.87 16.07
CA VAL A 300 30.11 -24.71 15.96
C VAL A 300 30.62 -24.32 17.35
N ALA A 301 31.93 -24.47 17.55
CA ALA A 301 32.59 -24.02 18.76
C ALA A 301 32.46 -22.50 18.94
N ARG A 302 32.12 -22.06 20.15
CA ARG A 302 32.02 -20.64 20.46
C ARG A 302 33.41 -20.01 20.37
N LYS A 303 33.57 -18.99 19.51
CA LYS A 303 34.81 -18.21 19.44
C LYS A 303 35.15 -17.67 20.83
N ALA A 304 36.34 -17.98 21.34
CA ALA A 304 36.83 -17.44 22.60
C ALA A 304 36.74 -15.91 22.56
N ARG A 305 36.07 -15.32 23.55
CA ARG A 305 35.92 -13.87 23.65
C ARG A 305 37.32 -13.33 23.94
N LYS A 306 37.89 -12.52 23.04
CA LYS A 306 39.08 -11.73 23.37
C LYS A 306 38.69 -10.86 24.57
N ILE A 307 39.18 -11.19 25.75
CA ILE A 307 39.11 -10.30 26.90
C ILE A 307 39.97 -9.12 26.49
N ALA A 308 39.34 -7.96 26.25
CA ALA A 308 40.09 -6.72 26.11
C ALA A 308 40.86 -6.55 27.42
N ALA A 309 42.19 -6.47 27.33
CA ALA A 309 43.04 -6.14 28.47
C ALA A 309 42.41 -4.92 29.16
N ALA A 310 42.09 -5.07 30.44
CA ALA A 310 41.53 -4.02 31.26
C ALA A 310 42.35 -2.75 31.05
N SER A 311 41.69 -1.67 30.64
CA SER A 311 42.30 -0.35 30.63
C SER A 311 42.81 -0.08 32.04
N GLN A 312 44.13 0.02 32.19
CA GLN A 312 44.75 0.63 33.35
C GLN A 312 44.19 2.06 33.45
N HIS A 313 43.15 2.23 34.26
CA HIS A 313 42.83 3.54 34.79
C HIS A 313 44.02 3.92 35.67
N LYS A 314 44.82 4.87 35.17
CA LYS A 314 45.69 5.70 36.00
C LYS A 314 44.84 6.27 37.13
N SER A 315 45.08 5.79 38.34
CA SER A 315 44.67 6.46 39.56
C SER A 315 45.30 7.86 39.56
N ASN A 316 44.48 8.89 39.72
CA ASN A 316 44.95 10.24 40.00
C ASN A 316 45.67 10.22 41.36
N GLU A 317 46.90 10.73 41.37
CA GLU A 317 47.64 11.04 42.60
C GLU A 317 46.82 12.01 43.46
N THR A 318 46.50 11.57 44.67
CA THR A 318 46.19 12.43 45.82
C THR A 318 47.42 13.25 46.14
N VAL A 319 47.32 14.57 45.94
CA VAL A 319 48.27 15.54 46.50
C VAL A 319 48.07 15.56 48.01
N ASP A 320 49.07 15.05 48.70
CA ASP A 320 49.28 15.19 50.13
C ASP A 320 49.76 16.62 50.41
N SER A 321 48.96 17.40 51.14
CA SER A 321 49.34 18.72 51.62
C SER A 321 49.14 18.74 53.13
N SER A 322 50.18 18.29 53.83
CA SER A 322 50.39 18.57 55.25
C SER A 322 51.82 19.06 55.45
N SER A 323 51.96 20.35 55.72
CA SER A 323 53.05 20.87 56.53
C SER A 323 52.51 22.03 57.36
N GLU A 324 52.23 21.69 58.62
CA GLU A 324 52.28 22.50 59.84
C GLU A 324 53.50 23.45 59.82
N ASP A 325 53.67 24.53 60.56
CA ASP A 325 52.99 25.31 61.60
C ASP A 325 53.91 26.55 61.71
N ASP A 326 53.42 27.77 61.98
CA ASP A 326 53.99 28.55 63.09
C ASP A 326 53.21 29.85 63.38
N THR A 327 53.18 30.10 64.68
CA THR A 327 52.44 31.09 65.45
C THR A 327 53.14 32.46 65.60
N SER A 328 52.34 33.50 65.93
CA SER A 328 52.63 34.75 66.68
C SER A 328 52.12 36.01 65.93
N SER A 329 51.05 36.69 66.40
CA SER A 329 51.07 37.90 67.28
C SER A 329 52.12 38.93 66.80
N ASP A 330 51.81 40.20 66.48
CA ASP A 330 51.24 41.21 67.38
C ASP A 330 51.05 42.58 66.64
N SER A 331 50.13 43.40 67.16
CA SER A 331 50.21 44.88 67.33
C SER A 331 50.51 45.82 66.15
N GLU A 332 49.51 46.61 65.71
CA GLU A 332 49.24 48.01 66.13
C GLU A 332 47.95 48.56 65.52
#